data_AF-A0A958SB90-F1
#
_entry.id   AF-A0A958SB90-F1
#
_cell.length_a   1.000
_cell.length_b   1.000
_cell.length_c   1.000
_cell.angle_alpha   90.00
_cell.angle_beta   90.00
_cell.angle_gamma   90.00
#
_symmetry.space_group_name_H-M   'P 1'
#
loop_
_entity.id
_entity.type
_entity.pdbx_description
1 polymer ?
#
loop_
_entity_poly.entity_id
_entity_poly.type
_entity_poly.pdbx_seq_one_letter_code
_entity_poly.pdbx_strand_id
1 'polypeptide(L)' 'MLDEIKKFDLIKEKKKGVFYLKSKAFLHFHVKENKRWADARCGKSWGEPIILPFNPSEVSIKKFLKTVKQYYLKTSAT' A
#
# COMPACT_ATOMS: atom_id res chain seq x y z
N MET A 1 3.95 -8.39 -6.46
CA MET A 1 3.66 -7.07 -5.85
C MET A 1 2.99 -7.21 -4.51
N LEU A 2 1.80 -7.82 -4.40
CA LEU A 2 1.14 -8.03 -3.10
C LEU A 2 1.99 -8.87 -2.15
N ASP A 3 2.67 -9.90 -2.68
CA ASP A 3 3.57 -10.75 -1.89
C ASP A 3 4.78 -9.99 -1.34
N GLU A 4 5.24 -8.94 -2.01
CA GLU A 4 6.31 -8.09 -1.47
C GLU A 4 5.83 -7.28 -0.26
N ILE A 5 4.57 -6.83 -0.27
CA ILE A 5 3.98 -6.10 0.85
C ILE A 5 3.76 -7.04 2.05
N LYS A 6 3.41 -8.30 1.81
CA LYS A 6 3.26 -9.32 2.87
C LYS A 6 4.55 -9.62 3.62
N LYS A 7 5.71 -9.33 3.03
CA LYS A 7 7.02 -9.51 3.67
C LYS A 7 7.34 -8.41 4.69
N PHE A 8 6.55 -7.35 4.77
CA PHE A 8 6.77 -6.29 5.76
C PHE A 8 6.39 -6.80 7.14
N ASP A 9 7.22 -6.49 8.13
CA ASP A 9 6.99 -6.95 9.49
C ASP A 9 5.65 -6.45 10.04
N LEU A 10 4.95 -7.32 10.77
CA LEU A 10 3.63 -7.04 11.36
C LEU A 10 2.52 -6.66 10.37
N ILE A 11 2.77 -6.73 9.06
CA ILE A 11 1.74 -6.56 8.04
C ILE A 11 0.91 -7.84 7.91
N LYS A 12 -0.42 -7.69 7.88
CA LYS A 12 -1.35 -8.80 7.66
C LYS A 12 -2.36 -8.46 6.58
N GLU A 13 -2.45 -9.26 5.52
CA GLU A 13 -3.53 -9.13 4.54
C GLU A 13 -4.80 -9.76 5.13
N LYS A 14 -5.84 -8.95 5.43
CA LYS A 14 -7.11 -9.48 5.97
C LYS A 14 -8.10 -9.88 4.88
N LYS A 15 -8.05 -9.17 3.76
CA LYS A 15 -8.79 -9.44 2.52
C LYS A 15 -7.85 -9.13 1.36
N LYS A 16 -8.08 -9.74 0.21
CA LYS A 16 -7.26 -9.49 -0.98
C LYS A 16 -7.16 -7.98 -1.26
N GLY A 17 -5.95 -7.42 -1.22
CA GLY A 17 -5.71 -5.99 -1.41
C GLY A 17 -6.04 -5.09 -0.20
N VAL A 18 -6.23 -5.65 1.00
CA VAL A 18 -6.46 -4.87 2.22
C VAL A 18 -5.50 -5.33 3.32
N PHE A 19 -4.58 -4.44 3.69
CA PHE A 19 -3.49 -4.73 4.59
C PHE A 19 -3.62 -3.99 5.93
N TYR A 20 -3.51 -4.81 6.96
CA TYR A 20 -3.22 -4.62 8.38
C TYR A 20 -1.82 -4.13 8.71
N LEU A 21 -1.59 -3.06 9.48
CA LEU A 21 -0.39 -2.94 10.32
C LEU A 21 -0.79 -3.05 11.79
N LYS A 22 -0.45 -4.18 12.44
CA LYS A 22 -0.99 -4.54 13.76
C LYS A 22 -2.53 -4.48 13.74
N SER A 23 -3.14 -3.56 14.49
CA SER A 23 -4.60 -3.32 14.55
C SER A 23 -5.10 -2.21 13.62
N LYS A 24 -4.21 -1.44 12.98
CA LYS A 24 -4.56 -0.27 12.16
C LYS A 24 -4.65 -0.64 10.68
N ALA A 25 -5.69 -0.19 9.99
CA ALA A 25 -5.75 -0.31 8.52
C ALA A 25 -4.59 0.48 7.90
N PHE A 26 -3.79 -0.16 7.06
CA PHE A 26 -2.57 0.40 6.49
C PHE A 26 -2.68 0.67 5.00
N LEU A 27 -3.09 -0.30 4.19
CA LEU A 27 -3.16 -0.17 2.72
C LEU A 27 -4.47 -0.78 2.19
N HIS A 28 -5.15 -0.08 1.28
CA HIS A 28 -6.35 -0.55 0.60
C HIS A 28 -6.27 -0.19 -0.89
N PHE A 29 -6.60 -1.13 -1.79
CA PHE A 29 -6.70 -0.87 -3.23
C PHE A 29 -8.11 -0.51 -3.68
N HIS A 30 -8.24 0.61 -4.39
CA HIS A 30 -9.49 1.09 -4.96
C HIS A 30 -9.50 0.94 -6.48
N VAL A 31 -10.69 0.72 -7.03
CA VAL A 31 -10.95 0.73 -8.46
C VAL A 31 -12.22 1.52 -8.72
N LYS A 32 -12.15 2.55 -9.58
CA LYS A 32 -13.29 3.35 -10.01
C LYS A 32 -13.02 3.92 -11.40
N GLU A 33 -14.00 3.84 -12.32
CA GLU A 33 -13.98 4.53 -13.62
C GLU A 33 -12.63 4.41 -14.37
N ASN A 34 -12.15 3.18 -14.57
CA ASN A 34 -10.86 2.88 -15.21
C ASN A 34 -9.62 3.50 -14.52
N LYS A 35 -9.74 3.89 -13.26
CA LYS A 35 -8.61 4.24 -12.39
C LYS A 35 -8.47 3.19 -11.29
N ARG A 36 -7.21 2.87 -11.00
CA ARG A 36 -6.82 2.05 -9.85
C ARG A 36 -5.77 2.80 -9.05
N TRP A 37 -5.98 2.88 -7.75
CA TRP A 37 -5.05 3.49 -6.81
C TRP A 37 -5.03 2.71 -5.51
N ALA A 38 -4.06 3.00 -4.66
CA ALA A 38 -4.04 2.50 -3.30
C ALA A 38 -3.92 3.64 -2.30
N ASP A 39 -4.77 3.62 -1.29
CA ASP A 39 -4.66 4.50 -0.14
C ASP A 39 -3.79 3.81 0.91
N ALA A 40 -2.80 4.54 1.41
CA ALA A 40 -1.79 4.03 2.32
C ALA A 40 -1.60 4.99 3.50
N ARG A 41 -1.55 4.46 4.74
CA ARG A 41 -1.23 5.27 5.92
C ARG A 41 0.22 5.74 5.87
N CYS A 42 0.43 6.98 6.27
CA CYS A 42 1.73 7.63 6.38
C CYS A 42 1.85 8.26 7.77
N GLY A 43 2.38 7.51 8.74
CA GLY A 43 2.41 7.93 10.14
C GLY A 43 1.02 7.87 10.77
N LYS A 44 0.56 8.98 11.37
CA LYS A 44 -0.74 9.06 12.05
C LYS A 44 -1.94 9.28 11.11
N SER A 45 -1.69 9.66 9.86
CA SER A 45 -2.71 10.04 8.87
C SER A 45 -2.62 9.20 7.60
N TRP A 46 -3.58 9.38 6.68
CA TRP A 46 -3.48 8.84 5.32
C TRP A 46 -2.53 9.71 4.48
N GLY A 47 -1.71 9.07 3.65
CA GLY A 47 -0.90 9.76 2.64
C GLY A 47 -1.67 10.03 1.36
N GLU A 48 -0.98 10.53 0.34
CA GLU A 48 -1.59 10.73 -0.96
C GLU A 48 -1.93 9.40 -1.65
N PRO A 49 -3.04 9.34 -2.42
CA PRO A 49 -3.40 8.17 -3.21
C PRO A 49 -2.28 7.76 -4.17
N ILE A 50 -1.83 6.51 -4.08
CA ILE A 50 -0.75 6.00 -4.94
C ILE A 50 -1.38 5.38 -6.20
N ILE A 51 -1.29 6.08 -7.33
CA ILE A 51 -1.85 5.61 -8.60
C ILE A 51 -1.13 4.33 -9.07
N LEU A 52 -1.92 3.32 -9.45
CA LEU A 52 -1.42 2.07 -9.99
C LEU A 52 -2.18 1.70 -11.27
N PRO A 53 -1.63 1.95 -12.47
CA PRO A 53 -2.31 1.65 -13.74
C PRO A 53 -2.64 0.14 -13.83
N PHE A 54 -3.69 -0.23 -14.57
CA PHE A 54 -4.16 -1.63 -14.66
C PHE A 54 -3.10 -2.60 -15.18
N ASN A 55 -2.29 -2.17 -16.14
CA ASN A 55 -1.14 -2.90 -16.66
C ASN A 55 0.16 -2.16 -16.30
N PRO A 56 0.61 -2.21 -15.04
CA PRO A 56 1.76 -1.45 -14.60
C PRO A 56 3.04 -2.06 -15.16
N SER A 57 3.94 -1.21 -15.66
CA SER A 57 5.29 -1.63 -15.98
C SER A 57 6.04 -2.02 -14.71
N GLU A 58 7.14 -2.78 -14.85
CA GLU A 58 8.00 -3.10 -13.70
C GLU A 58 8.49 -1.85 -12.96
N VAL A 59 8.76 -0.77 -13.69
CA VAL A 59 9.19 0.51 -13.13
C VAL A 59 8.07 1.10 -12.27
N SER A 60 6.82 1.08 -12.75
CA SER A 60 5.65 1.52 -11.98
C SER A 60 5.45 0.66 -10.73
N ILE A 61 5.62 -0.66 -10.81
CA ILE A 61 5.53 -1.57 -9.65
C ILE A 61 6.63 -1.25 -8.63
N LYS A 62 7.88 -1.08 -9.08
CA LYS A 62 9.02 -0.73 -8.20
C LYS A 62 8.79 0.61 -7.51
N LYS A 63 8.31 1.62 -8.25
CA LYS A 63 7.96 2.95 -7.69
C LYS A 63 6.85 2.83 -6.65
N PHE A 64 5.80 2.09 -6.96
CA PHE A 64 4.69 1.82 -6.04
C PHE A 64 5.19 1.17 -4.74
N LEU A 65 5.93 0.06 -4.83
CA LEU A 65 6.48 -0.65 -3.67
C LEU A 65 7.43 0.24 -2.86
N LYS A 66 8.25 1.07 -3.51
CA LYS A 66 9.11 2.04 -2.84
C LYS A 66 8.29 3.03 -2.00
N THR A 67 7.24 3.61 -2.57
CA THR A 67 6.35 4.54 -1.85
C THR A 67 5.65 3.86 -0.68
N VAL A 68 5.05 2.69 -0.89
CA VAL A 68 4.38 1.93 0.19
C VAL A 68 5.36 1.57 1.30
N LYS A 69 6.62 1.19 0.98
CA LYS A 69 7.65 0.93 1.99
C LYS A 69 7.99 2.17 2.81
N GLN A 70 8.11 3.35 2.19
CA GLN A 70 8.34 4.60 2.93
C GLN A 70 7.20 4.92 3.88
N TYR A 71 5.96 4.71 3.44
CA TYR A 71 4.75 4.95 4.23
C TYR A 71 4.62 3.95 5.39
N TYR A 72 4.98 2.68 5.13
CA TYR A 72 5.10 1.64 6.15
C TYR A 72 6.08 2.05 7.25
N LEU A 73 7.31 2.44 6.89
CA LEU A 73 8.35 2.82 7.86
C LEU A 73 7.91 3.99 8.76
N LYS A 74 7.25 5.00 8.18
CA LYS A 74 6.69 6.13 8.94
C LYS A 74 5.56 5.71 9.88
N THR A 75 4.71 4.79 9.44
CA THR A 75 3.56 4.31 10.22
C THR A 75 3.98 3.34 11.32
N SER A 76 5.02 2.53 11.09
CA SER A 76 5.56 1.61 12.10
C SER A 76 6.31 2.33 13.23
N ALA A 77 6.80 3.54 12.98
CA ALA A 77 7.46 4.39 13.97
C ALA A 77 6.50 5.16 14.89
N THR A 78 5.18 4.98 14.75
CA THR A 78 4.11 5.65 15.52
C THR A 78 3.21 4.71 16.31
#